data_AF-A0A7V5L3W2-F1
#
_entry.id   AF-A0A7V5L3W2-F1
#
_cell.length_a   1.000
_cell.length_b   1.000
_cell.length_c   1.000
_cell.angle_alpha   90.00
_cell.angle_beta   90.00
_cell.angle_gamma   90.00
#
_symmetry.space_group_name_H-M   'P 1'
#
loop_
_entity.id
_entity.type
_entity.pdbx_description
1 polymer ?
#
loop_
_entity_poly.entity_id
_entity_poly.type
_entity_poly.pdbx_seq_one_letter_code
_entity_poly.pdbx_strand_id
1 'polypeptide(L)'
;MDCKYFGECGSCTIYEVDYNYELMEKKKKVLSLLSPFGVKNLEVFNANESHYRARAEFRVWHNDNGANYAMGRADRKGAITIDECPKVITAIVKRMKPLLEAINISQNLKSKLFSIEFLATTTDECLITMIYHKKLDEVWQQEAKELEQKLQSYIMGRSRKQKVILSQEFVTEKLFIDNQEYIYRHYESGFTQPNPTVNIKMIEWAIKQAKTIGYGDFLESYCGLGNFTI
;
A
#
# COMPACT_ATOMS: atom_id res chain seq x y z
N MET A 1 7.17 -16.35 -2.11
CA MET A 1 5.95 -15.87 -1.40
C MET A 1 4.85 -16.92 -1.57
N ASP A 2 4.18 -17.30 -0.48
CA ASP A 2 3.07 -18.28 -0.54
C ASP A 2 1.72 -17.58 -0.39
N CYS A 3 0.81 -17.80 -1.35
CA CYS A 3 -0.53 -17.21 -1.36
C CYS A 3 -1.53 -18.25 -1.88
N LYS A 4 -2.55 -18.57 -1.09
CA LYS A 4 -3.58 -19.52 -1.51
C LYS A 4 -4.51 -19.03 -2.64
N TYR A 5 -4.41 -17.75 -3.00
CA TYR A 5 -5.19 -17.13 -4.08
C TYR A 5 -4.42 -16.95 -5.40
N PHE A 6 -3.23 -17.54 -5.53
CA PHE A 6 -2.53 -17.55 -6.82
C PHE A 6 -3.37 -18.19 -7.92
N GLY A 7 -3.27 -17.66 -9.14
CA GLY A 7 -4.09 -18.08 -10.28
C GLY A 7 -5.56 -17.61 -10.25
N GLU A 8 -6.10 -17.25 -9.09
CA GLU A 8 -7.47 -16.76 -8.96
C GLU A 8 -7.56 -15.25 -8.77
N CYS A 9 -6.72 -14.68 -7.90
CA CYS A 9 -6.65 -13.24 -7.64
C CYS A 9 -5.76 -12.56 -8.68
N GLY A 10 -6.27 -11.50 -9.33
CA GLY A 10 -5.55 -10.76 -10.38
C GLY A 10 -4.43 -9.84 -9.87
N SER A 11 -4.15 -9.83 -8.57
CA SER A 11 -3.15 -8.91 -7.97
C SER A 11 -1.70 -9.36 -8.14
N CYS A 12 -1.50 -10.66 -8.38
CA CYS A 12 -0.19 -11.30 -8.56
C CYS A 12 -0.25 -12.13 -9.85
N THR A 13 0.40 -11.65 -10.91
CA THR A 13 0.32 -12.27 -12.24
C THR A 13 1.51 -13.16 -12.57
N ILE A 14 2.58 -13.07 -11.78
CA ILE A 14 3.79 -13.87 -11.90
C ILE A 14 3.97 -14.57 -10.55
N TYR A 15 3.72 -15.88 -10.51
CA TYR A 15 3.76 -16.68 -9.29
C TYR A 15 4.28 -18.12 -9.52
N GLU A 16 4.46 -18.53 -10.79
CA GLU A 16 4.93 -19.88 -11.16
C GLU A 16 6.45 -19.95 -11.33
N VAL A 17 7.14 -18.81 -11.29
CA VAL A 17 8.59 -18.72 -11.47
C VAL A 17 9.26 -18.22 -10.21
N ASP A 18 10.50 -18.65 -10.01
CA ASP A 18 11.36 -18.16 -8.94
C ASP A 18 11.59 -16.64 -9.05
N TYR A 19 11.69 -15.96 -7.90
CA TYR A 19 11.84 -14.50 -7.86
C TYR A 19 13.13 -14.01 -8.55
N ASN A 20 14.24 -14.75 -8.43
CA ASN A 20 15.49 -14.37 -9.11
C ASN A 20 15.36 -14.53 -10.63
N TYR A 21 14.64 -15.57 -11.07
CA TYR A 21 14.33 -15.74 -12.47
C TYR A 21 13.46 -14.58 -13.00
N GLU A 22 12.42 -14.19 -12.26
CA GLU A 22 11.59 -13.02 -12.59
C GLU A 22 12.43 -11.73 -12.71
N LEU A 23 13.34 -11.49 -11.75
CA LEU A 23 14.25 -10.34 -11.77
C LEU A 23 15.19 -10.37 -12.98
N MET A 24 15.74 -11.54 -13.31
CA MET A 24 16.61 -11.71 -14.47
C MET A 24 15.85 -11.40 -15.78
N GLU A 25 14.64 -11.93 -15.95
CA GLU A 25 13.83 -11.69 -17.16
C GLU A 25 13.41 -10.22 -17.27
N LYS A 26 13.05 -9.57 -16.14
CA LYS A 26 12.81 -8.13 -16.09
C LYS A 26 14.06 -7.33 -16.50
N LYS A 27 15.24 -7.69 -15.98
CA LYS A 27 16.51 -7.05 -16.36
C LYS A 27 16.78 -7.18 -17.86
N LYS A 28 16.63 -8.38 -18.44
CA LYS A 28 16.82 -8.63 -19.88
C LYS A 28 15.85 -7.78 -20.72
N LYS A 29 14.58 -7.73 -20.32
CA LYS A 29 13.57 -6.93 -21.00
C LYS A 29 13.92 -5.44 -21.01
N VAL A 30 14.30 -4.88 -19.86
CA VAL A 30 14.68 -3.45 -19.76
C VAL A 30 15.97 -3.17 -20.54
N LEU A 31 16.98 -4.05 -20.47
CA LEU A 31 18.20 -3.92 -21.28
C LEU A 31 17.90 -3.90 -22.79
N SER A 32 17.01 -4.78 -23.25
CA SER A 32 16.58 -4.79 -24.66
C SER A 32 15.94 -3.46 -25.06
N LEU A 33 15.03 -2.93 -24.24
CA LEU A 33 14.37 -1.63 -24.47
C LEU A 33 15.36 -0.45 -24.50
N LEU A 34 16.42 -0.51 -23.68
CA LEU A 34 17.41 0.57 -23.58
C LEU A 34 18.61 0.38 -24.52
N SER A 35 18.71 -0.75 -25.22
CA SER A 35 19.82 -1.04 -26.13
C SER A 35 20.03 0.01 -27.24
N PRO A 36 18.99 0.65 -27.82
CA PRO A 36 19.19 1.73 -28.81
C PRO A 36 19.91 2.97 -28.25
N PHE A 37 19.94 3.14 -26.92
CA PHE A 37 20.63 4.23 -26.25
C PHE A 37 22.04 3.84 -25.75
N GLY A 38 22.54 2.66 -26.13
CA GLY A 38 23.88 2.20 -25.75
C GLY A 38 24.02 1.70 -24.32
N VAL A 39 22.92 1.50 -23.59
CA VAL A 39 22.94 0.95 -22.22
C VAL A 39 23.32 -0.54 -22.26
N LYS A 40 24.44 -0.89 -21.63
CA LYS A 40 25.00 -2.26 -21.66
C LYS A 40 24.75 -3.06 -20.37
N ASN A 41 24.51 -2.38 -19.25
CA ASN A 41 24.26 -3.03 -17.96
C ASN A 41 23.28 -2.21 -17.13
N LEU A 42 22.63 -2.88 -16.17
CA LEU A 42 21.72 -2.29 -15.19
C LEU A 42 22.10 -2.79 -13.79
N GLU A 43 22.14 -1.86 -12.85
CA GLU A 43 22.05 -2.15 -11.42
C GLU A 43 20.61 -2.57 -11.11
N VAL A 44 20.43 -3.68 -10.39
CA VAL A 44 19.10 -4.21 -10.07
C VAL A 44 18.94 -4.21 -8.56
N PHE A 45 17.90 -3.53 -8.11
CA PHE A 45 17.50 -3.48 -6.71
C PHE A 45 16.23 -4.29 -6.52
N ASN A 46 16.23 -5.18 -5.54
CA ASN A 46 15.08 -5.99 -5.14
C ASN A 46 14.74 -5.78 -3.66
N ALA A 47 13.63 -6.33 -3.23
CA ALA A 47 13.25 -6.39 -1.82
C ALA A 47 12.74 -7.80 -1.52
N ASN A 48 12.10 -7.98 -0.35
CA ASN A 48 11.48 -9.23 0.00
C ASN A 48 10.34 -9.59 -0.97
N GLU A 49 10.17 -10.88 -1.23
CA GLU A 49 9.13 -11.41 -2.12
C GLU A 49 7.71 -11.23 -1.58
N SER A 50 7.59 -11.10 -0.26
CA SER A 50 6.36 -10.89 0.50
C SER A 50 6.49 -9.65 1.40
N HIS A 51 5.36 -9.21 1.93
CA HIS A 51 5.26 -8.12 2.90
C HIS A 51 6.00 -6.84 2.48
N TYR A 52 5.86 -6.47 1.21
CA TYR A 52 6.54 -5.30 0.67
C TYR A 52 5.58 -4.14 0.41
N ARG A 53 4.26 -4.37 0.36
CA ARG A 53 3.29 -3.36 -0.08
C ARG A 53 2.69 -2.58 1.08
N ALA A 54 3.07 -1.30 1.21
CA ALA A 54 2.65 -0.40 2.28
C ALA A 54 1.30 0.31 2.05
N ARG A 55 0.78 0.26 0.82
CA ARG A 55 -0.54 0.78 0.45
C ARG A 55 -1.37 -0.24 -0.31
N ALA A 56 -2.59 -0.53 0.16
CA ALA A 56 -3.49 -1.47 -0.48
C ALA A 56 -4.94 -0.98 -0.45
N GLU A 57 -5.69 -1.34 -1.48
CA GLU A 57 -7.13 -1.12 -1.55
C GLU A 57 -7.80 -2.48 -1.76
N PHE A 58 -8.82 -2.75 -0.96
CA PHE A 58 -9.65 -3.94 -1.08
C PHE A 58 -11.10 -3.51 -1.24
N ARG A 59 -11.79 -4.07 -2.23
CA ARG A 59 -13.25 -3.93 -2.30
C ARG A 59 -13.87 -4.68 -1.14
N VAL A 60 -15.07 -4.28 -0.74
CA VAL A 60 -15.87 -5.01 0.23
C VAL A 60 -17.05 -5.65 -0.50
N TRP A 61 -17.07 -6.98 -0.49
CA TRP A 61 -18.15 -7.78 -1.03
C TRP A 61 -19.06 -8.28 0.09
N HIS A 62 -20.37 -8.09 -0.06
CA HIS A 62 -21.37 -8.56 0.91
C HIS A 62 -21.98 -9.86 0.41
N ASN A 63 -21.95 -10.90 1.25
CA ASN A 63 -22.64 -12.16 1.04
C ASN A 63 -23.44 -12.54 2.30
N ASP A 64 -24.00 -13.75 2.35
CA ASP A 64 -24.82 -14.23 3.47
C ASP A 64 -24.04 -14.28 4.81
N ASN A 65 -22.71 -14.36 4.75
CA ASN A 65 -21.83 -14.35 5.92
C ASN A 65 -21.37 -12.93 6.32
N GLY A 66 -21.78 -11.89 5.57
CA GLY A 66 -21.47 -10.49 5.83
C GLY A 66 -20.49 -9.87 4.83
N ALA A 67 -19.75 -8.87 5.31
CA ALA A 67 -18.71 -8.15 4.57
C ALA A 67 -17.42 -8.97 4.49
N ASN A 68 -16.83 -9.03 3.29
CA ASN A 68 -15.58 -9.72 3.00
C ASN A 68 -14.67 -8.83 2.16
N TYR A 69 -13.35 -8.89 2.37
CA TYR A 69 -12.43 -8.26 1.41
C TYR A 69 -12.53 -8.96 0.06
N ALA A 70 -12.38 -8.22 -1.02
CA ALA A 70 -12.44 -8.75 -2.36
C ALA A 70 -11.47 -8.06 -3.31
N MET A 71 -10.93 -8.85 -4.24
CA MET A 71 -10.04 -8.41 -5.31
C MET A 71 -10.62 -8.80 -6.67
N GLY A 72 -10.13 -8.16 -7.74
CA GLY A 72 -10.47 -8.58 -9.10
C GLY A 72 -9.92 -9.98 -9.39
N ARG A 73 -10.69 -10.79 -10.14
CA ARG A 73 -10.25 -12.12 -10.58
C ARG A 73 -9.20 -12.03 -11.68
N ALA A 74 -8.30 -13.00 -11.75
CA ALA A 74 -7.26 -13.10 -12.77
C ALA A 74 -7.85 -13.25 -14.19
N ASP A 75 -8.98 -13.96 -14.32
CA ASP A 75 -9.76 -14.11 -15.55
C ASP A 75 -10.54 -12.83 -15.96
N ARG A 76 -10.47 -11.77 -15.15
CA ARG A 76 -11.20 -10.50 -15.29
C ARG A 76 -12.72 -10.63 -15.24
N LYS A 77 -13.26 -11.75 -14.79
CA LYS A 77 -14.71 -12.02 -14.68
C LYS A 77 -15.22 -11.75 -13.26
N GLY A 78 -15.15 -10.50 -12.82
CA GLY A 78 -15.71 -10.08 -11.54
C GLY A 78 -14.68 -10.10 -10.39
N ALA A 79 -15.15 -10.44 -9.19
CA ALA A 79 -14.36 -10.37 -7.96
C ALA A 79 -14.27 -11.73 -7.24
N ILE A 80 -13.22 -11.90 -6.46
CA ILE A 80 -13.00 -13.03 -5.54
C ILE A 80 -12.83 -12.48 -4.13
N THR A 81 -13.47 -13.12 -3.16
CA THR A 81 -13.27 -12.80 -1.74
C THR A 81 -11.95 -13.36 -1.24
N ILE A 82 -11.22 -12.58 -0.46
CA ILE A 82 -9.96 -12.98 0.16
C ILE A 82 -9.97 -12.71 1.66
N ASP A 83 -9.21 -13.49 2.40
CA ASP A 83 -9.03 -13.36 3.87
C ASP A 83 -7.57 -13.05 4.26
N GLU A 84 -6.63 -13.17 3.33
CA GLU A 84 -5.21 -12.87 3.50
C GLU A 84 -4.64 -12.22 2.23
N CYS A 85 -3.58 -11.43 2.40
CA CYS A 85 -2.82 -10.87 1.30
C CYS A 85 -1.33 -10.80 1.69
N PRO A 86 -0.51 -11.82 1.40
CA PRO A 86 0.90 -11.85 1.83
C PRO A 86 1.78 -10.77 1.18
N LYS A 87 1.23 -10.01 0.22
CA LYS A 87 1.88 -8.88 -0.43
C LYS A 87 1.94 -7.64 0.46
N VAL A 88 0.94 -7.42 1.32
CA VAL A 88 0.90 -6.23 2.17
C VAL A 88 1.82 -6.37 3.38
N ILE A 89 2.40 -5.24 3.83
CA ILE A 89 3.30 -5.24 4.98
C ILE A 89 2.58 -5.74 6.25
N THR A 90 3.35 -6.24 7.21
CA THR A 90 2.83 -6.83 8.45
C THR A 90 1.88 -5.91 9.22
N ALA A 91 2.11 -4.60 9.18
CA ALA A 91 1.22 -3.61 9.79
C ALA A 91 -0.22 -3.70 9.28
N ILE A 92 -0.40 -3.95 7.98
CA ILE A 92 -1.72 -4.17 7.38
C ILE A 92 -2.25 -5.56 7.73
N VAL A 93 -1.43 -6.60 7.58
CA VAL A 93 -1.82 -8.01 7.85
C VAL A 93 -2.43 -8.16 9.25
N LYS A 94 -1.78 -7.58 10.27
CA LYS A 94 -2.23 -7.59 11.68
C LYS A 94 -3.65 -7.06 11.86
N ARG A 95 -4.07 -6.10 11.01
CA ARG A 95 -5.32 -5.34 11.16
C ARG A 95 -6.44 -5.84 10.25
N MET A 96 -6.12 -6.56 9.17
CA MET A 96 -7.13 -7.04 8.21
C MET A 96 -8.25 -7.86 8.86
N LYS A 97 -7.91 -8.95 9.56
CA LYS A 97 -8.91 -9.85 10.16
C LYS A 97 -9.68 -9.19 11.31
N PRO A 98 -9.03 -8.58 12.32
CA PRO A 98 -9.75 -7.91 13.41
C PRO A 98 -10.67 -6.76 12.95
N LEU A 99 -10.26 -6.02 11.90
CA LEU A 99 -11.11 -4.99 11.29
C LEU A 99 -12.39 -5.61 10.71
N LEU A 100 -12.25 -6.67 9.91
CA LEU A 100 -13.38 -7.31 9.23
C LEU A 100 -14.35 -7.96 10.22
N GLU A 101 -13.84 -8.58 11.28
CA GLU A 101 -14.65 -9.12 12.38
C GLU A 101 -15.46 -8.02 13.07
N ALA A 102 -14.84 -6.89 13.40
CA ALA A 102 -15.53 -5.76 14.03
C ALA A 102 -16.60 -5.14 13.12
N ILE A 103 -16.29 -5.00 11.82
CA ILE A 103 -17.26 -4.54 10.81
C ILE A 103 -18.47 -5.47 10.80
N ASN A 104 -18.27 -6.79 10.81
CA ASN A 104 -19.38 -7.73 10.68
C ASN A 104 -20.32 -7.76 11.88
N ILE A 105 -19.83 -7.43 13.07
CA ILE A 105 -20.61 -7.30 14.31
C ILE A 105 -21.47 -6.03 14.29
N SER A 106 -20.98 -4.93 13.74
CA SER A 106 -21.72 -3.66 13.69
C SER A 106 -22.48 -3.47 12.37
N GLN A 107 -23.80 -3.28 12.46
CA GLN A 107 -24.61 -2.92 11.30
C GLN A 107 -24.25 -1.52 10.76
N ASN A 108 -23.82 -0.59 11.62
CA ASN A 108 -23.44 0.75 11.22
C ASN A 108 -22.10 0.77 10.48
N LEU A 109 -21.11 -0.03 10.89
CA LEU A 109 -19.84 -0.15 10.16
C LEU A 109 -19.96 -1.01 8.89
N LYS A 110 -20.86 -2.00 8.88
CA LYS A 110 -21.07 -2.88 7.72
C LYS A 110 -21.88 -2.24 6.61
N SER A 111 -23.00 -1.62 6.94
CA SER A 111 -24.00 -1.22 5.95
C SER A 111 -23.43 -0.24 4.93
N LYS A 112 -23.53 -0.59 3.64
CA LYS A 112 -23.09 0.21 2.49
C LYS A 112 -21.58 0.50 2.43
N LEU A 113 -20.76 -0.18 3.23
CA LEU A 113 -19.30 -0.20 3.06
C LEU A 113 -18.96 -0.93 1.75
N PHE A 114 -18.13 -0.35 0.88
CA PHE A 114 -17.82 -0.98 -0.42
C PHE A 114 -16.33 -1.02 -0.75
N SER A 115 -15.47 -0.27 -0.03
CA SER A 115 -14.03 -0.35 -0.17
C SER A 115 -13.35 0.01 1.15
N ILE A 116 -12.18 -0.59 1.38
CA ILE A 116 -11.28 -0.28 2.49
C ILE A 116 -9.90 -0.06 1.90
N GLU A 117 -9.31 1.10 2.15
CA GLU A 117 -7.92 1.40 1.84
C GLU A 117 -7.07 1.35 3.11
N PHE A 118 -5.87 0.81 2.97
CA PHE A 118 -4.84 0.78 4.00
C PHE A 118 -3.64 1.56 3.51
N LEU A 119 -3.17 2.48 4.34
CA LEU A 119 -1.90 3.17 4.22
C LEU A 119 -1.12 2.91 5.51
N ALA A 120 0.01 2.23 5.43
CA ALA A 120 0.77 1.83 6.60
C ALA A 120 2.26 2.10 6.41
N THR A 121 3.01 2.02 7.51
CA THR A 121 4.43 2.34 7.56
C THR A 121 5.27 1.13 7.96
N THR A 122 6.58 1.22 7.75
CA THR A 122 7.53 0.23 8.26
C THR A 122 7.62 0.21 9.79
N THR A 123 7.16 1.28 10.43
CA THR A 123 7.12 1.48 11.90
C THR A 123 5.80 1.07 12.55
N ASP A 124 4.97 0.29 11.86
CA ASP A 124 3.69 -0.28 12.35
C ASP A 124 2.55 0.74 12.56
N GLU A 125 2.68 1.98 12.09
CA GLU A 125 1.54 2.89 11.95
C GLU A 125 0.65 2.45 10.78
N CYS A 126 -0.66 2.65 10.93
CA CYS A 126 -1.64 2.30 9.90
C CYS A 126 -2.82 3.27 9.94
N LEU A 127 -3.18 3.81 8.77
CA LEU A 127 -4.38 4.56 8.51
C LEU A 127 -5.30 3.72 7.62
N ILE A 128 -6.52 3.51 8.11
CA ILE A 128 -7.55 2.71 7.46
C ILE A 128 -8.65 3.65 6.99
N THR A 129 -8.88 3.70 5.69
CA THR A 129 -9.95 4.52 5.10
C THR A 129 -11.11 3.63 4.70
N MET A 130 -12.24 3.81 5.37
CA MET A 130 -13.47 3.05 5.10
C MET A 130 -14.39 3.88 4.20
N ILE A 131 -14.80 3.31 3.05
CA ILE A 131 -15.49 4.05 1.99
C ILE A 131 -16.91 3.53 1.79
N TYR A 132 -17.90 4.42 1.84
CA TYR A 132 -19.31 4.09 1.96
C TYR A 132 -20.21 4.71 0.89
N HIS A 133 -21.30 4.01 0.57
CA HIS A 133 -22.48 4.52 -0.14
C HIS A 133 -23.60 4.96 0.82
N LYS A 134 -23.24 5.59 1.94
CA LYS A 134 -24.17 6.22 2.89
C LYS A 134 -23.52 7.42 3.58
N LYS A 135 -24.33 8.28 4.20
CA LYS A 135 -23.83 9.33 5.09
C LYS A 135 -23.24 8.67 6.35
N LEU A 136 -22.13 9.22 6.83
CA LEU A 136 -21.47 8.83 8.06
C LEU A 136 -21.94 9.79 9.16
N ASP A 137 -22.74 9.31 10.09
CA ASP A 137 -23.34 10.09 11.17
C ASP A 137 -22.49 10.00 12.46
N GLU A 138 -23.02 10.53 13.56
CA GLU A 138 -22.37 10.51 14.87
C GLU A 138 -22.24 9.09 15.43
N VAL A 139 -23.21 8.22 15.16
CA VAL A 139 -23.17 6.81 15.59
C VAL A 139 -22.02 6.08 14.90
N TRP A 140 -21.87 6.27 13.58
CA TRP A 140 -20.72 5.73 12.84
C TRP A 140 -19.39 6.25 13.41
N GLN A 141 -19.30 7.56 13.70
CA GLN A 141 -18.08 8.16 14.24
C GLN A 141 -17.69 7.57 15.59
N GLN A 142 -18.67 7.38 16.48
CA GLN A 142 -18.43 6.79 17.81
C GLN A 142 -17.91 5.36 17.71
N GLU A 143 -18.57 4.50 16.93
CA GLU A 143 -18.14 3.10 16.76
C GLU A 143 -16.78 2.99 16.05
N ALA A 144 -16.53 3.84 15.05
CA ALA A 144 -15.24 3.88 14.36
C ALA A 144 -14.11 4.38 15.28
N LYS A 145 -14.41 5.27 16.24
CA LYS A 145 -13.45 5.74 17.24
C LYS A 145 -13.03 4.64 18.22
N GLU A 146 -13.98 3.83 18.67
CA GLU A 146 -13.70 2.65 19.49
C GLU A 146 -12.83 1.65 18.72
N LEU A 147 -13.08 1.52 17.42
CA LEU A 147 -12.30 0.64 16.55
C LEU A 147 -10.87 1.14 16.32
N GLU A 148 -10.62 2.45 16.25
CA GLU A 148 -9.25 3.02 16.19
C GLU A 148 -8.39 2.51 17.36
N GLN A 149 -8.96 2.55 18.57
CA GLN A 149 -8.28 2.11 19.79
C GLN A 149 -8.04 0.60 19.78
N LYS A 150 -9.06 -0.19 19.41
CA LYS A 150 -8.97 -1.67 19.38
C LYS A 150 -7.92 -2.17 18.38
N LEU A 151 -7.79 -1.50 17.24
CA LEU A 151 -6.87 -1.89 16.16
C LEU A 151 -5.49 -1.24 16.27
N GLN A 152 -5.29 -0.32 17.22
CA GLN A 152 -4.09 0.51 17.31
C GLN A 152 -3.73 1.11 15.95
N SER A 153 -4.72 1.76 15.33
CA SER A 153 -4.64 2.34 14.00
C SER A 153 -5.50 3.60 13.91
N TYR A 154 -5.18 4.49 12.98
CA TYR A 154 -6.06 5.57 12.61
C TYR A 154 -7.16 5.08 11.67
N ILE A 155 -8.36 5.62 11.81
CA ILE A 155 -9.50 5.32 10.94
C ILE A 155 -10.09 6.63 10.43
N MET A 156 -10.43 6.64 9.15
CA MET A 156 -11.20 7.72 8.55
C MET A 156 -12.31 7.17 7.67
N GLY A 157 -13.35 7.97 7.52
CA GLY A 157 -14.53 7.64 6.72
C GLY A 157 -14.61 8.50 5.47
N ARG A 158 -14.91 7.88 4.33
CA ARG A 158 -15.27 8.60 3.11
C ARG A 158 -16.65 8.19 2.62
N SER A 159 -17.42 9.17 2.21
CA SER A 159 -18.65 8.96 1.44
C SER A 159 -18.79 10.10 0.42
N ARG A 160 -19.89 10.11 -0.34
CA ARG A 160 -20.12 11.15 -1.36
C ARG A 160 -20.07 12.55 -0.71
N LYS A 161 -19.06 13.35 -1.10
CA LYS A 161 -18.79 14.70 -0.57
C LYS A 161 -18.56 14.77 0.95
N GLN A 162 -18.20 13.65 1.58
CA GLN A 162 -17.93 13.60 3.01
C GLN A 162 -16.57 12.97 3.26
N LYS A 163 -15.76 13.63 4.08
CA LYS A 163 -14.51 13.12 4.64
C LYS A 163 -14.60 13.30 6.15
N VAL A 164 -14.59 12.20 6.88
CA VAL A 164 -14.65 12.19 8.34
C VAL A 164 -13.29 11.75 8.85
N ILE A 165 -12.57 12.68 9.48
CA ILE A 165 -11.27 12.44 10.11
C ILE A 165 -11.53 12.26 11.60
N LEU A 166 -11.13 11.12 12.18
CA LEU A 166 -11.37 10.84 13.61
C LEU A 166 -10.22 11.32 14.49
N SER A 167 -8.98 10.94 14.15
CA SER A 167 -7.77 11.39 14.86
C SER A 167 -6.88 12.21 13.92
N GLN A 168 -6.51 11.61 12.79
CA GLN A 168 -5.65 12.22 11.78
C GLN A 168 -5.84 11.53 10.42
N GLU A 169 -5.25 12.10 9.39
CA GLU A 169 -5.39 11.67 7.99
C GLU A 169 -4.04 11.31 7.34
N PHE A 170 -3.01 11.09 8.15
CA PHE A 170 -1.69 10.70 7.72
C PHE A 170 -1.10 9.63 8.65
N VAL A 171 -0.06 8.96 8.16
CA VAL A 171 0.87 8.15 8.98
C VAL A 171 2.27 8.74 8.89
N THR A 172 3.09 8.46 9.90
CA THR A 172 4.49 8.93 9.98
C THR A 172 5.44 7.78 9.65
N GLU A 173 6.01 7.82 8.46
CA GLU A 173 7.03 6.87 8.05
C GLU A 173 8.40 7.35 8.50
N LYS A 174 9.24 6.41 8.94
CA LYS A 174 10.64 6.65 9.24
C LYS A 174 11.50 5.77 8.35
N LEU A 175 12.27 6.38 7.46
CA LEU A 175 13.16 5.66 6.56
C LEU A 175 14.60 5.95 6.96
N PHE A 176 15.41 4.91 7.07
CA PHE A 176 16.85 5.05 7.28
C PHE A 176 17.54 4.98 5.92
N ILE A 177 18.10 6.11 5.48
CA ILE A 177 18.64 6.33 4.13
C ILE A 177 20.04 6.93 4.29
N ASP A 178 21.06 6.30 3.69
CA ASP A 178 22.47 6.77 3.77
C ASP A 178 22.94 7.07 5.22
N ASN A 179 22.59 6.18 6.16
CA ASN A 179 22.86 6.27 7.61
C ASN A 179 22.18 7.42 8.35
N GLN A 180 21.11 7.99 7.81
CA GLN A 180 20.32 9.04 8.44
C GLN A 180 18.83 8.67 8.51
N GLU A 181 18.16 9.00 9.62
CA GLU A 181 16.70 8.87 9.74
C GLU A 181 16.01 10.07 9.07
N TYR A 182 15.11 9.75 8.15
CA TYR A 182 14.21 10.70 7.51
C TYR A 182 12.78 10.42 7.91
N ILE A 183 12.01 11.47 8.15
CA ILE A 183 10.62 11.39 8.60
C ILE A 183 9.71 11.93 7.50
N TYR A 184 8.80 11.09 7.03
CA TYR A 184 7.81 11.45 6.01
C TYR A 184 6.40 11.38 6.58
N ARG A 185 5.60 12.41 6.34
CA ARG A 185 4.15 12.36 6.58
C ARG A 185 3.44 11.89 5.32
N HIS A 186 2.93 10.67 5.38
CA HIS A 186 2.17 10.07 4.30
C HIS A 186 0.68 10.34 4.50
N TYR A 187 0.13 11.31 3.77
CA TYR A 187 -1.29 11.65 3.79
C TYR A 187 -2.13 10.65 2.98
N GLU A 188 -3.38 10.42 3.39
CA GLU A 188 -4.31 9.50 2.73
C GLU A 188 -4.44 9.74 1.21
N SER A 189 -4.56 10.99 0.78
CA SER A 189 -4.69 11.35 -0.64
C SER A 189 -3.35 11.48 -1.37
N GLY A 190 -2.24 11.42 -0.65
CA GLY A 190 -0.90 11.58 -1.21
C GLY A 190 -0.40 10.29 -1.86
N PHE A 191 0.26 10.44 -3.01
CA PHE A 191 1.01 9.33 -3.58
C PHE A 191 2.23 9.02 -2.70
N THR A 192 2.43 7.74 -2.41
CA THR A 192 3.60 7.22 -1.72
C THR A 192 4.13 6.01 -2.47
N GLN A 193 5.44 5.77 -2.38
CA GLN A 193 6.01 4.58 -2.97
C GLN A 193 5.45 3.34 -2.26
N PRO A 194 4.84 2.40 -2.99
CA PRO A 194 4.15 1.28 -2.36
C PRO A 194 5.10 0.27 -1.74
N ASN A 195 6.41 0.32 -2.05
CA ASN A 195 7.42 -0.56 -1.49
C ASN A 195 8.52 0.28 -0.79
N PRO A 196 8.42 0.48 0.54
CA PRO A 196 9.37 1.29 1.30
C PRO A 196 10.81 0.78 1.20
N THR A 197 11.02 -0.53 1.17
CA THR A 197 12.37 -1.13 1.05
C THR A 197 13.02 -0.82 -0.29
N VAL A 198 12.26 -0.88 -1.38
CA VAL A 198 12.79 -0.46 -2.69
C VAL A 198 12.92 1.07 -2.75
N ASN A 199 12.04 1.82 -2.08
CA ASN A 199 12.12 3.27 -2.02
C ASN A 199 13.45 3.76 -1.42
N ILE A 200 13.86 3.19 -0.28
CA ILE A 200 15.17 3.47 0.33
C ILE A 200 16.29 3.30 -0.72
N LYS A 201 16.31 2.15 -1.40
CA LYS A 201 17.33 1.86 -2.43
C LYS A 201 17.28 2.83 -3.61
N MET A 202 16.10 3.27 -4.03
CA MET A 202 15.95 4.27 -5.08
C MET A 202 16.54 5.62 -4.67
N ILE A 203 16.27 6.07 -3.44
CA ILE A 203 16.78 7.35 -2.92
C ILE A 203 18.29 7.26 -2.73
N GLU A 204 18.80 6.18 -2.13
CA GLU A 204 20.24 5.95 -1.96
C GLU A 204 20.99 5.91 -3.30
N TRP A 205 20.41 5.26 -4.31
CA TRP A 205 20.97 5.29 -5.65
C TRP A 205 20.98 6.71 -6.24
N ALA A 206 19.91 7.48 -6.07
CA ALA A 206 19.85 8.86 -6.55
C ALA A 206 20.89 9.75 -5.86
N ILE A 207 21.05 9.62 -4.54
CA ILE A 207 22.10 10.30 -3.76
C ILE A 207 23.49 9.93 -4.30
N LYS A 208 23.75 8.64 -4.56
CA LYS A 208 25.02 8.18 -5.13
C LYS A 208 25.31 8.82 -6.49
N GLN A 209 24.32 8.96 -7.37
CA GLN A 209 24.49 9.64 -8.66
C GLN A 209 24.68 11.15 -8.47
N ALA A 210 23.89 11.79 -7.60
CA ALA A 210 23.99 13.21 -7.32
C ALA A 210 25.40 13.62 -6.83
N LYS A 211 26.02 12.79 -5.98
CA LYS A 211 27.39 12.98 -5.49
C LYS A 211 28.45 13.03 -6.61
N THR A 212 28.16 12.55 -7.84
CA THR A 212 29.11 12.63 -8.95
C THR A 212 29.13 13.99 -9.66
N ILE A 213 28.14 14.85 -9.42
CA ILE A 213 28.01 16.17 -10.08
C ILE A 213 28.86 17.24 -9.37
N GLY A 214 29.10 17.09 -8.07
CA GLY A 214 30.03 17.91 -7.28
C GLY A 214 29.49 19.26 -6.79
N TYR A 215 28.75 20.02 -7.61
CA TYR A 215 28.17 21.32 -7.21
C TYR A 215 26.93 21.70 -8.05
N GLY A 216 26.10 22.61 -7.53
CA GLY A 216 24.92 23.16 -8.21
C GLY A 216 23.62 22.98 -7.43
N ASP A 217 22.50 23.30 -8.08
CA ASP A 217 21.15 23.18 -7.53
C ASP A 217 20.39 22.01 -8.18
N PHE A 218 19.53 21.33 -7.42
CA PHE A 218 18.63 20.30 -7.95
C PHE A 218 17.22 20.85 -8.14
N LEU A 219 16.57 20.42 -9.22
CA LEU A 219 15.16 20.66 -9.49
C LEU A 219 14.45 19.31 -9.63
N GLU A 220 13.58 18.96 -8.68
CA GLU A 220 12.69 17.81 -8.80
C GLU A 220 11.34 18.25 -9.36
N SER A 221 11.01 17.79 -10.58
CA SER A 221 9.67 17.94 -11.13
C SER A 221 8.76 16.82 -10.63
N TYR A 222 7.52 17.14 -10.28
CA TYR A 222 6.52 16.18 -9.79
C TYR A 222 6.92 15.48 -8.48
N CYS A 223 7.52 16.21 -7.53
CA CYS A 223 8.06 15.67 -6.28
C CYS A 223 7.00 15.09 -5.31
N GLY A 224 5.71 15.34 -5.54
CA GLY A 224 4.64 14.84 -4.68
C GLY A 224 4.80 15.31 -3.24
N LEU A 225 4.99 14.37 -2.31
CA LEU A 225 5.25 14.65 -0.89
C LEU A 225 6.75 14.88 -0.58
N GLY A 226 7.59 15.10 -1.61
CA GLY A 226 9.01 15.39 -1.47
C GLY A 226 9.89 14.16 -1.26
N ASN A 227 9.55 13.01 -1.85
CA ASN A 227 10.22 11.74 -1.57
C ASN A 227 11.72 11.72 -1.92
N PHE A 228 12.14 12.40 -3.00
CA PHE A 228 13.55 12.52 -3.36
C PHE A 228 14.14 13.90 -2.98
N THR A 229 13.30 14.93 -2.87
CA THR A 229 13.72 16.29 -2.48
C THR A 229 14.19 16.37 -1.03
N ILE A 230 13.47 15.73 -0.10
CA ILE A 230 13.78 15.71 1.34
C ILE A 230 14.87 14.68 1.60
#